data_AF-A0A8S4QRF7-F1
#
_entry.id   AF-A0A8S4QRF7-F1
#
_cell.length_a   1.000
_cell.length_b   1.000
_cell.length_c   1.000
_cell.angle_alpha   90.00
_cell.angle_beta   90.00
_cell.angle_gamma   90.00
#
_symmetry.space_group_name_H-M   'P 1'
#
loop_
_entity.id
_entity.type
_entity.pdbx_description
1 polymer ?
#
loop_
_entity_poly.entity_id
_entity_poly.type
_entity_poly.pdbx_seq_one_letter_code
_entity_poly.pdbx_strand_id
1 'polypeptide(L)'
;YNGFLPAGERGRRRSKFVLYRRPAANGVRRSKHYVVKTPHSSKAILDASQHSISYTLSRSQAVIVEYTEDPDTDMFQVFDNDDLFGKEEDIRDNKNIQAD
;
A
#
# COMPACT_ATOMS: atom_id res chain seq x y z
N TYR A 1 -5.15 7.88 9.53
CA TYR A 1 -6.55 7.38 9.54
C TYR A 1 -7.11 7.51 8.13
N ASN A 2 -7.22 6.38 7.44
CA ASN A 2 -7.59 6.30 6.02
C ASN A 2 -9.05 5.86 5.94
N GLY A 3 -9.96 6.83 5.79
CA GLY A 3 -11.33 6.58 5.32
C GLY A 3 -12.15 5.52 6.06
N PHE A 4 -11.83 5.17 7.31
CA PHE A 4 -12.58 4.16 8.05
C PHE A 4 -13.99 4.67 8.28
N LEU A 5 -14.97 4.00 7.67
CA LEU A 5 -16.37 4.23 7.95
C LEU A 5 -16.63 3.73 9.38
N PRO A 6 -17.13 4.58 10.30
CA PRO A 6 -17.50 4.13 11.63
C PRO A 6 -18.43 2.92 11.50
N ALA A 7 -18.14 1.86 12.26
CA ALA A 7 -18.81 0.56 12.15
C ALA A 7 -20.33 0.73 12.10
N GLY A 8 -20.92 0.46 10.93
CA GLY A 8 -22.36 0.62 10.71
C GLY A 8 -22.76 0.82 9.25
N GLU A 9 -21.97 1.56 8.46
CA GLU A 9 -22.18 1.68 6.99
C GLU A 9 -21.53 0.50 6.24
N ARG A 10 -21.85 -0.75 6.64
CA ARG A 10 -21.49 -1.95 5.84
C ARG A 10 -22.24 -1.86 4.50
N GLY A 11 -21.54 -1.45 3.44
CA GLY A 11 -22.05 -1.49 2.07
C GLY A 11 -22.62 -0.18 1.50
N ARG A 12 -22.62 0.94 2.24
CA ARG A 12 -23.05 2.22 1.64
C ARG A 12 -21.87 2.89 0.94
N ARG A 13 -21.65 2.50 -0.33
CA ARG A 13 -20.90 3.29 -1.31
C ARG A 13 -21.53 4.69 -1.36
N ARG A 14 -20.97 5.66 -0.62
CA ARG A 14 -21.41 7.05 -0.74
C ARG A 14 -21.06 7.53 -2.13
N SER A 15 -22.03 8.08 -2.86
CA SER A 15 -21.81 8.65 -4.19
C SER A 15 -21.05 9.99 -4.17
N LYS A 16 -20.82 10.56 -2.98
CA LYS A 16 -20.11 11.82 -2.79
C LYS A 16 -19.28 11.80 -1.50
N PHE A 17 -18.04 12.25 -1.63
CA PHE A 17 -17.12 12.55 -0.52
C PHE A 17 -16.66 14.00 -0.62
N VAL A 18 -16.55 14.69 0.52
CA VAL A 18 -15.98 16.04 0.61
C VAL A 18 -14.66 15.92 1.36
N LEU A 19 -13.59 16.41 0.75
CA LEU A 19 -12.24 16.37 1.31
C LEU A 19 -11.84 17.77 1.78
N TYR A 20 -11.15 17.83 2.91
CA TYR A 20 -10.66 19.08 3.50
C TYR A 20 -9.16 18.96 3.75
N ARG A 21 -8.46 20.09 3.72
CA ARG A 21 -7.04 20.16 4.07
C ARG A 21 -6.82 19.64 5.49
N ARG A 22 -5.81 18.80 5.70
CA ARG A 22 -5.48 18.24 7.01
C ARG A 22 -4.69 19.24 7.86
N PRO A 23 -4.72 19.11 9.20
CA PRO A 23 -3.85 19.90 10.09
C PRO A 23 -2.36 19.63 9.90
N ALA A 24 -2.00 18.38 9.54
CA ALA A 24 -0.66 17.96 9.20
C ALA A 24 -0.70 17.24 7.86
N ALA A 25 0.18 17.65 6.94
CA ALA A 25 0.30 17.06 5.61
C ALA A 25 0.71 15.59 5.72
N ASN A 26 0.10 14.76 4.89
CA ASN A 26 0.40 13.33 4.81
C ASN A 26 0.61 12.87 3.35
N GLY A 27 0.86 13.82 2.46
CA GLY A 27 1.18 13.57 1.07
C GLY A 27 2.51 12.86 0.92
N VAL A 28 2.67 12.23 -0.24
CA VAL A 28 3.91 11.55 -0.60
C VAL A 28 4.28 11.91 -2.04
N ARG A 29 5.57 12.10 -2.28
CA ARG A 29 6.12 12.40 -3.61
C ARG A 29 7.17 11.39 -4.02
N ARG A 30 7.29 11.14 -5.32
CA ARG A 30 8.30 10.23 -5.88
C ARG A 30 9.71 10.74 -5.55
N SER A 31 10.56 9.85 -5.06
CA SER A 31 11.94 10.16 -4.68
C SER A 31 12.95 9.42 -5.56
N LYS A 32 13.05 8.10 -5.43
CA LYS A 32 14.04 7.27 -6.14
C LYS A 32 13.37 6.09 -6.81
N HIS A 33 14.04 5.53 -7.82
CA HIS A 33 13.64 4.25 -8.37
C HIS A 33 14.86 3.43 -8.78
N TYR A 34 14.74 2.11 -8.67
CA TYR A 34 15.82 1.19 -8.99
C TYR A 34 15.28 -0.19 -9.33
N VAL A 35 16.08 -0.95 -10.09
CA VAL A 35 15.76 -2.33 -10.45
C VAL A 35 16.30 -3.27 -9.36
N VAL A 36 15.45 -4.16 -8.87
CA VAL A 36 15.83 -5.23 -7.93
C VAL A 36 15.77 -6.58 -8.62
N LYS A 37 16.75 -7.44 -8.31
CA LYS A 37 16.82 -8.84 -8.77
C LYS A 37 16.22 -9.84 -7.77
N THR A 38 15.87 -9.38 -6.58
CA THR A 38 15.28 -10.18 -5.50
C THR A 38 14.15 -9.36 -4.88
N PRO A 39 12.99 -9.28 -5.54
CA PRO A 39 11.91 -8.41 -5.09
C PRO A 39 11.48 -8.74 -3.65
N HIS A 40 11.30 -10.02 -3.32
CA HIS A 40 10.78 -10.48 -2.01
C HIS A 40 11.65 -10.12 -0.79
N SER A 41 12.95 -9.86 -0.99
CA SER A 41 13.88 -9.50 0.10
C SER A 41 14.30 -8.02 0.07
N SER A 42 13.71 -7.23 -0.83
CA SER A 42 14.06 -5.81 -0.94
C SER A 42 13.61 -5.05 0.30
N LYS A 43 14.51 -4.21 0.84
CA LYS A 43 14.25 -3.36 2.01
C LYS A 43 13.00 -2.50 1.85
N ALA A 44 12.75 -1.96 0.65
CA ALA A 44 11.59 -1.12 0.38
C ALA A 44 10.24 -1.86 0.39
N ILE A 45 10.24 -3.20 0.33
CA ILE A 45 9.03 -4.02 0.54
C ILE A 45 8.86 -4.35 2.04
N LEU A 46 9.97 -4.45 2.77
CA LEU A 46 9.98 -4.80 4.20
C LEU A 46 9.78 -3.58 5.12
N ASP A 47 10.07 -2.38 4.63
CA ASP A 47 9.91 -1.14 5.37
C ASP A 47 8.47 -0.64 5.32
N ALA A 48 7.74 -0.82 6.42
CA ALA A 48 6.37 -0.34 6.56
C ALA A 48 6.27 1.18 6.81
N SER A 49 7.39 1.84 7.12
CA SER A 49 7.44 3.30 7.33
C SER A 49 7.61 4.07 6.03
N GLN A 50 8.23 3.45 5.02
CA GLN A 50 8.46 4.06 3.72
C GLN A 50 7.41 3.63 2.71
N HIS A 51 6.78 4.60 2.06
CA HIS A 51 5.86 4.31 0.96
C HIS A 51 6.63 3.87 -0.29
N SER A 52 6.25 2.74 -0.86
CA SER A 52 6.86 2.23 -2.10
C SER A 52 5.82 1.65 -3.04
N ILE A 53 6.13 1.65 -4.34
CA ILE A 53 5.39 0.94 -5.38
C ILE A 53 6.36 -0.01 -6.07
N SER A 54 5.97 -1.27 -6.20
CA SER A 54 6.75 -2.30 -6.90
C SER A 54 6.08 -2.63 -8.22
N TYR A 55 6.81 -2.45 -9.32
CA TYR A 55 6.42 -2.88 -10.65
C TYR A 55 7.16 -4.16 -11.00
N THR A 56 6.47 -5.30 -10.92
CA THR A 56 7.04 -6.59 -11.26
C THR A 56 7.29 -6.69 -12.76
N LEU A 57 8.55 -6.88 -13.16
CA LEU A 57 8.94 -7.12 -14.56
C LEU A 57 9.02 -8.62 -14.87
N SER A 58 9.52 -9.42 -13.92
CA SER A 58 9.62 -10.87 -14.03
C SER A 58 9.60 -11.53 -12.64
N ARG A 59 9.58 -12.88 -12.59
CA ARG A 59 9.66 -13.62 -11.32
C ARG A 59 10.88 -13.26 -10.47
N SER A 60 11.95 -12.78 -11.11
CA SER A 60 13.20 -12.41 -10.45
C SER A 60 13.52 -10.93 -10.59
N GLN A 61 12.64 -10.09 -11.15
CA GLN A 61 12.94 -8.67 -11.33
C GLN A 61 11.74 -7.78 -11.09
N ALA A 62 11.98 -6.67 -10.39
CA ALA A 62 11.01 -5.61 -10.23
C ALA A 62 11.69 -4.23 -10.28
N VAL A 63 10.94 -3.22 -10.67
CA VAL A 63 11.31 -1.81 -10.48
C VAL A 63 10.60 -1.31 -9.24
N ILE A 64 11.37 -0.87 -8.25
CA ILE A 64 10.82 -0.26 -7.05
C ILE A 64 10.89 1.25 -7.21
N VAL A 65 9.80 1.92 -6.88
CA VAL A 65 9.71 3.37 -6.78
C VAL A 65 9.43 3.73 -5.33
N GLU A 66 10.35 4.47 -4.73
CA GLU A 66 10.23 4.97 -3.37
C GLU A 66 9.57 6.36 -3.37
N TYR A 67 8.74 6.57 -2.36
CA TYR A 67 8.10 7.82 -2.08
C TYR A 67 8.57 8.36 -0.72
N THR A 68 8.75 9.68 -0.66
CA THR A 68 9.06 10.41 0.58
C THR A 68 7.90 11.32 0.93
N GLU A 69 7.83 11.75 2.18
CA GLU A 69 6.84 12.73 2.64
C GLU A 69 6.88 14.01 1.81
N ASP A 70 5.69 14.54 1.56
CA ASP A 70 5.47 15.81 0.88
C ASP A 70 4.69 16.75 1.81
N PRO A 71 5.31 17.84 2.31
CA PRO A 71 4.68 18.74 3.27
C PRO A 71 3.57 19.61 2.67
N ASP A 72 3.45 19.64 1.34
CA ASP A 72 2.55 20.54 0.63
C ASP A 72 1.26 19.86 0.16
N THR A 73 1.16 18.53 0.28
CA THR A 73 0.05 17.74 -0.25
C THR A 73 -0.61 16.87 0.81
N ASP A 74 -1.90 16.59 0.61
CA ASP A 74 -2.69 15.67 1.44
C ASP A 74 -3.09 14.44 0.62
N MET A 75 -2.95 13.26 1.22
CA MET A 75 -3.34 11.99 0.60
C MET A 75 -4.61 11.43 1.24
N PHE A 76 -5.57 11.04 0.39
CA PHE A 76 -6.81 10.36 0.75
C PHE A 76 -6.93 9.07 -0.06
N GLN A 77 -7.07 7.94 0.63
CA GLN A 77 -7.26 6.64 0.01
C GLN A 77 -8.75 6.27 0.02
N VAL A 78 -9.24 5.79 -1.12
CA VAL A 78 -10.59 5.27 -1.28
C VAL A 78 -10.44 3.81 -1.68
N PHE A 79 -11.06 2.92 -0.91
CA PHE A 79 -11.08 1.48 -1.17
C PHE A 79 -12.52 1.03 -1.33
N ASP A 80 -12.75 0.01 -2.15
CA ASP A 80 -13.98 -0.77 -2.04
C ASP A 80 -13.80 -1.81 -0.94
N ASN A 81 -14.87 -2.13 -0.20
CA ASN A 81 -14.75 -3.04 0.96
C ASN A 81 -14.43 -4.48 0.54
N ASP A 82 -14.61 -4.84 -0.73
CA ASP A 82 -14.26 -6.15 -1.27
C ASP A 82 -12.74 -6.40 -1.30
N ASP A 83 -11.92 -5.35 -1.32
CA ASP A 83 -10.45 -5.48 -1.35
C ASP A 83 -9.83 -5.87 0.00
N LEU A 84 -10.59 -5.80 1.10
CA LEU A 84 -10.10 -6.13 2.45
C LEU A 84 -10.21 -7.62 2.80
N PHE A 85 -11.01 -8.40 2.06
CA PHE A 85 -11.19 -9.84 2.31
C PHE A 85 -10.26 -10.75 1.49
N GLY A 86 -9.57 -10.23 0.48
CA GLY A 86 -8.72 -11.03 -0.42
C GLY A 86 -7.29 -11.30 0.08
N LYS A 87 -6.84 -10.74 1.21
CA LYS A 87 -5.43 -10.79 1.63
C LYS A 87 -5.07 -11.80 2.73
N GLU A 88 -6.04 -12.50 3.32
CA GLU A 88 -5.76 -13.55 4.34
C GLU A 88 -5.43 -14.93 3.74
N GLU A 89 -5.65 -15.13 2.45
CA GLU A 89 -5.38 -16.41 1.77
C GLU A 89 -3.91 -16.53 1.31
N ASP A 90 -3.28 -15.43 0.86
CA ASP A 90 -1.90 -15.44 0.33
C ASP A 90 -0.78 -15.69 1.38
N ILE A 91 -1.08 -15.55 2.68
CA ILE A 91 -0.06 -15.72 3.75
C ILE A 91 0.08 -17.19 4.16
N ARG A 92 -0.94 -18.04 3.91
CA ARG A 92 -0.93 -19.45 4.35
C ARG A 92 -0.09 -20.36 3.45
N ASP A 93 0.05 -20.02 2.17
CA ASP A 93 0.81 -20.85 1.23
C ASP A 93 2.34 -20.75 1.38
N ASN A 94 2.84 -19.79 2.16
CA ASN A 94 4.27 -19.58 2.35
C ASN A 94 4.83 -20.18 3.67
N LYS A 95 4.05 -21.03 4.36
CA LYS A 95 4.50 -21.72 5.60
C LYS A 95 4.69 -23.22 5.49
N ASN A 96 4.58 -23.82 4.31
CA ASN A 96 4.60 -25.30 4.17
C ASN A 96 5.72 -25.88 3.30
N ILE A 97 6.87 -25.19 3.19
CA ILE A 97 8.08 -25.76 2.59
C ILE A 97 9.25 -25.65 3.58
N GLN A 98 9.12 -26.31 4.74
CA GLN A 98 10.25 -26.80 5.54
C GLN A 98 9.75 -27.78 6.60
N ALA A 99 9.68 -29.07 6.28
CA ALA A 99 9.78 -30.17 7.25
C ALA A 99 10.17 -31.43 6.47
N ASP A 100 11.17 -32.13 7.01
CA ASP A 100 11.94 -33.26 6.48
C ASP A 100 11.14 -34.42 5.84
#